data_AF-A0A5M8P5M8-F1
#
_entry.id   AF-A0A5M8P5M8-F1
#
_cell.length_a   1.000
_cell.length_b   1.000
_cell.length_c   1.000
_cell.angle_alpha   90.00
_cell.angle_beta   90.00
_cell.angle_gamma   90.00
#
_symmetry.space_group_name_H-M   'P 1'
#
loop_
_entity.id
_entity.type
_entity.pdbx_description
1 polymer ?
#
loop_
_entity_poly.entity_id
_entity_poly.type
_entity_poly.pdbx_seq_one_letter_code
_entity_poly.pdbx_strand_id
1 'polypeptide(L)'
;MQIKWKELVIGNMKIFWNFLYAICRKISNIVPRLAIINYKNKFGYCAKDVKIAYPILCTKPENVFLYENTNIWADSKFIISSAKFIMKKNVDAAQGLTVVTGNHKSLPGFWYKDLTGKLI
;
A
#
# COMPACT_ATOMS: atom_id res chain seq x y z
N MET A 1 -9.43 54.13 -20.22
CA MET A 1 -10.18 53.65 -19.03
C MET A 1 -10.58 52.16 -19.08
N GLN A 2 -10.79 51.56 -20.26
CA GLN A 2 -11.19 50.13 -20.38
C GLN A 2 -10.12 49.07 -20.06
N ILE A 3 -8.83 49.41 -20.18
CA ILE A 3 -7.73 48.43 -20.03
C ILE A 3 -7.61 47.91 -18.59
N LYS A 4 -7.71 48.81 -17.59
CA LYS A 4 -7.65 48.45 -16.16
C LYS A 4 -8.77 47.49 -15.73
N TRP A 5 -9.96 47.60 -16.33
CA TRP A 5 -11.09 46.72 -16.03
C TRP A 5 -10.86 45.29 -16.53
N LYS A 6 -10.29 45.13 -17.73
CA LYS A 6 -9.94 43.81 -18.26
C LYS A 6 -8.86 43.11 -17.43
N GLU A 7 -7.83 43.85 -17.01
CA GLU A 7 -6.76 43.31 -16.16
C GLU A 7 -7.30 42.85 -14.78
N LEU A 8 -8.22 43.61 -14.19
CA LEU A 8 -8.83 43.26 -12.90
C LEU A 8 -9.66 41.98 -13.00
N VAL A 9 -10.45 41.81 -14.06
CA VAL A 9 -11.28 40.61 -14.30
C VAL A 9 -10.41 39.37 -14.53
N ILE A 10 -9.35 39.50 -15.32
CA ILE A 10 -8.40 38.39 -15.59
C ILE A 10 -7.65 38.00 -14.30
N GLY A 11 -7.25 38.98 -13.48
CA GLY A 11 -6.62 38.74 -12.19
C GLY A 11 -7.52 37.97 -11.22
N ASN A 12 -8.79 38.38 -11.12
CA ASN A 12 -9.79 37.71 -10.28
C ASN A 12 -10.11 36.29 -10.77
N MET A 13 -10.17 36.05 -12.09
CA MET A 13 -10.31 34.71 -12.66
C MET A 13 -9.12 33.80 -12.33
N LYS A 14 -7.89 34.30 -12.37
CA LYS A 14 -6.70 33.53 -11.99
C LYS A 14 -6.70 33.15 -10.51
N ILE A 15 -7.09 34.07 -9.63
CA ILE A 15 -7.21 33.83 -8.19
C ILE A 15 -8.24 32.74 -7.92
N PHE A 16 -9.41 32.85 -8.56
CA PHE A 16 -10.47 31.84 -8.46
C PHE A 16 -9.99 30.47 -8.95
N TRP A 17 -9.29 30.41 -10.09
CA TRP A 17 -8.77 29.15 -10.63
C TRP A 17 -7.71 28.51 -9.71
N ASN A 18 -6.79 29.30 -9.15
CA ASN A 18 -5.81 28.81 -8.19
C ASN A 18 -6.46 28.27 -6.92
N PHE A 19 -7.51 28.93 -6.45
CA PHE A 19 -8.29 28.47 -5.30
C PHE A 19 -9.00 27.15 -5.58
N LEU A 20 -9.68 27.05 -6.73
CA LEU A 20 -10.34 25.82 -7.17
C LEU A 20 -9.33 24.67 -7.33
N TYR A 21 -8.19 24.93 -7.98
CA TYR A 21 -7.10 23.97 -8.13
C TYR A 21 -6.56 23.48 -6.79
N ALA A 22 -6.36 24.36 -5.81
CA ALA A 22 -5.91 23.99 -4.47
C ALA A 22 -6.91 23.07 -3.75
N ILE A 23 -8.22 23.31 -3.91
CA ILE A 23 -9.28 22.45 -3.37
C ILE A 23 -9.25 21.08 -4.05
N CYS A 24 -9.22 21.02 -5.38
CA CYS A 24 -9.12 19.77 -6.13
C CYS A 24 -7.87 18.96 -5.73
N ARG A 25 -6.75 19.63 -5.50
CA ARG A 25 -5.52 19.01 -5.02
C ARG A 25 -5.64 18.43 -3.61
N LYS A 26 -6.38 19.08 -2.70
CA LYS A 26 -6.66 18.51 -1.38
C LYS A 26 -7.54 17.26 -1.46
N ILE A 27 -8.62 17.32 -2.25
CA ILE A 27 -9.57 16.21 -2.42
C ILE A 27 -8.89 14.98 -3.03
N SER A 28 -8.06 15.17 -4.06
CA SER A 28 -7.31 14.09 -4.72
C SER A 28 -6.34 13.35 -3.80
N ASN A 29 -5.89 13.96 -2.69
CA ASN A 29 -5.03 13.31 -1.70
C ASN A 29 -5.79 12.51 -0.63
N ILE A 30 -7.12 12.69 -0.51
CA ILE A 30 -7.94 12.02 0.51
C ILE A 30 -8.26 10.58 0.09
N VAL A 31 -8.70 10.40 -1.16
CA VAL A 31 -9.07 9.08 -1.72
C VAL A 31 -7.96 8.03 -1.55
N PRO A 32 -6.69 8.28 -1.96
CA PRO A 32 -5.62 7.31 -1.74
C PRO A 32 -5.37 7.07 -0.25
N ARG A 33 -5.47 8.08 0.60
CA ARG A 33 -5.27 7.94 2.05
C ARG A 33 -6.30 7.02 2.69
N LEU A 34 -7.57 7.10 2.28
CA LEU A 34 -8.63 6.20 2.74
C LEU A 34 -8.41 4.78 2.23
N ALA A 35 -8.00 4.61 0.96
CA ALA A 35 -7.65 3.30 0.41
C ALA A 35 -6.49 2.64 1.20
N ILE A 36 -5.48 3.42 1.59
CA ILE A 36 -4.35 2.95 2.39
C ILE A 36 -4.80 2.50 3.79
N ILE A 37 -5.64 3.29 4.45
CA ILE A 37 -6.19 2.94 5.77
C ILE A 37 -7.01 1.65 5.68
N ASN A 38 -7.91 1.56 4.70
CA ASN A 38 -8.72 0.36 4.47
C ASN A 38 -7.86 -0.86 4.17
N TYR A 39 -6.73 -0.69 3.47
CA TYR A 39 -5.80 -1.77 3.21
C TYR A 39 -5.07 -2.23 4.48
N LYS A 40 -4.57 -1.30 5.30
CA LYS A 40 -3.92 -1.64 6.59
C LYS A 40 -4.85 -2.41 7.53
N ASN A 41 -6.14 -2.10 7.52
CA ASN A 41 -7.14 -2.80 8.31
C ASN A 41 -7.35 -4.27 7.91
N LYS A 42 -6.84 -4.69 6.73
CA LYS A 42 -6.88 -6.09 6.30
C LYS A 42 -5.76 -6.93 6.91
N PHE A 43 -4.72 -6.30 7.48
CA PHE A 43 -3.64 -7.04 8.10
C PHE A 43 -4.09 -7.73 9.38
N GLY A 44 -3.49 -8.90 9.68
CA GLY A 44 -3.76 -9.62 10.93
C GLY A 44 -3.44 -8.77 12.16
N TYR A 45 -2.40 -7.94 12.05
CA TYR A 45 -2.14 -6.81 12.94
C TYR A 45 -1.32 -5.75 12.23
N CYS A 46 -1.68 -4.48 12.39
CA CYS A 46 -0.88 -3.35 11.92
C CYS A 46 -0.95 -2.23 12.95
N ALA A 47 0.18 -1.92 13.60
CA ALA A 47 0.24 -0.79 14.50
C ALA A 47 -0.05 0.53 13.76
N LYS A 48 -0.59 1.52 14.47
CA LYS A 48 -1.08 2.79 13.89
C LYS A 48 0.02 3.59 13.19
N ASP A 49 1.24 3.51 13.71
CA ASP A 49 2.42 4.26 13.29
C ASP A 49 3.23 3.59 12.17
N VAL A 50 2.90 2.33 11.81
CA VAL A 50 3.52 1.61 10.69
C VAL A 50 3.42 2.46 9.42
N LYS A 51 4.51 2.62 8.67
CA LYS A 51 4.46 3.28 7.37
C LYS A 51 4.55 2.26 6.25
N ILE A 52 3.69 2.43 5.26
CA ILE A 52 3.63 1.57 4.08
C ILE A 52 3.63 2.48 2.87
N ALA A 53 4.71 2.41 2.10
CA ALA A 53 4.79 3.08 0.81
C ALA A 53 4.27 2.14 -0.27
N TYR A 54 3.48 2.70 -1.19
CA TYR A 54 2.84 1.98 -2.29
C TYR A 54 3.68 2.12 -3.56
N PRO A 55 3.58 1.18 -4.52
CA PRO A 55 2.69 0.02 -4.51
C PRO A 55 3.18 -1.10 -3.58
N ILE A 56 2.25 -1.92 -3.05
CA ILE A 56 2.57 -3.18 -2.37
C ILE A 56 1.68 -4.30 -2.89
N LEU A 57 2.23 -5.50 -2.93
CA LEU A 57 1.48 -6.73 -3.21
C LEU A 57 1.38 -7.55 -1.93
N CYS A 58 0.19 -7.99 -1.55
CA CYS A 58 0.00 -8.95 -0.45
C CYS A 58 -1.15 -9.90 -0.77
N THR A 59 -0.87 -11.20 -0.84
CA THR A 59 -1.87 -12.22 -1.20
C THR A 59 -2.80 -12.57 -0.04
N LYS A 60 -2.30 -12.58 1.19
CA LYS A 60 -3.05 -12.89 2.42
C LYS A 60 -2.69 -11.93 3.54
N PRO A 61 -3.23 -10.70 3.52
CA PRO A 61 -2.91 -9.67 4.51
C PRO A 61 -3.24 -10.11 5.94
N GLU A 62 -4.29 -10.89 6.15
CA GLU A 62 -4.68 -11.42 7.47
C GLU A 62 -3.58 -12.22 8.18
N ASN A 63 -2.57 -12.70 7.43
CA ASN A 63 -1.40 -13.42 7.95
C ASN A 63 -0.15 -12.55 8.15
N VAL A 64 -0.24 -11.24 7.94
CA VAL A 64 0.86 -10.27 8.11
C VAL A 64 0.65 -9.48 9.39
N PHE A 65 1.69 -9.43 10.22
CA PHE A 65 1.67 -8.77 11.54
C PHE A 65 2.82 -7.76 11.61
N LEU A 66 2.47 -6.48 11.57
CA LEU A 66 3.43 -5.36 11.60
C LEU A 66 3.30 -4.59 12.92
N TYR A 67 4.38 -4.60 13.70
CA TYR A 67 4.45 -3.94 15.01
C TYR A 67 4.95 -2.49 14.90
N GLU A 68 4.98 -1.81 16.04
CA GLU A 68 5.24 -0.38 16.17
C GLU A 68 6.59 0.05 15.60
N ASN A 69 6.65 1.28 15.09
CA ASN A 69 7.83 1.89 14.49
C ASN A 69 8.49 1.00 13.42
N THR A 70 7.68 0.50 12.48
CA THR A 70 8.17 -0.27 11.33
C THR A 70 7.78 0.40 10.01
N ASN A 71 8.70 0.34 9.05
CA ASN A 71 8.49 0.86 7.71
C ASN A 71 8.60 -0.25 6.67
N ILE A 72 7.61 -0.32 5.77
CA ILE A 72 7.65 -1.13 4.55
C ILE A 72 7.67 -0.16 3.36
N TRP A 73 8.77 -0.15 2.62
CA TRP A 73 8.92 0.73 1.48
C TRP A 73 8.31 0.14 0.19
N ALA A 74 8.20 0.98 -0.84
CA ALA A 74 7.49 0.69 -2.07
C ALA A 74 8.02 -0.56 -2.79
N ASP A 75 7.19 -1.14 -3.64
CA ASP A 75 7.45 -2.34 -4.45
C ASP A 75 7.65 -3.63 -3.65
N SER A 76 7.29 -3.61 -2.35
CA SER A 76 7.33 -4.78 -1.49
C SER A 76 6.25 -5.80 -1.85
N LYS A 77 6.60 -7.09 -1.74
CA LYS A 77 5.77 -8.24 -2.12
C LYS A 77 5.68 -9.25 -0.97
N PHE A 78 4.46 -9.49 -0.49
CA PHE A 78 4.12 -10.49 0.51
C PHE A 78 3.33 -11.62 -0.17
N ILE A 79 4.04 -12.66 -0.60
CA ILE A 79 3.48 -13.87 -1.22
C ILE A 79 3.24 -14.89 -0.11
N ILE A 80 2.14 -14.69 0.60
CA ILE A 80 1.79 -15.40 1.83
C ILE A 80 0.80 -16.54 1.55
N SER A 81 1.05 -17.71 2.15
CA SER A 81 0.22 -18.91 2.01
C SER A 81 -0.48 -19.30 3.34
N SER A 82 -0.06 -20.35 4.04
CA SER A 82 -0.61 -20.77 5.33
C SER A 82 0.17 -20.20 6.52
N ALA A 83 1.45 -19.86 6.36
CA ALA A 83 2.25 -19.34 7.46
C ALA A 83 2.12 -17.82 7.63
N LYS A 84 2.35 -17.36 8.86
CA LYS A 84 2.33 -15.95 9.24
C LYS A 84 3.67 -15.29 8.95
N PHE A 85 3.64 -14.02 8.58
CA PHE A 85 4.81 -13.13 8.58
C PHE A 85 4.69 -12.13 9.73
N ILE A 86 5.74 -12.01 10.54
CA ILE A 86 5.75 -11.16 11.73
C ILE A 86 6.97 -10.24 11.69
N MET A 87 6.74 -8.93 11.58
CA MET A 87 7.78 -7.90 11.65
C MET A 87 7.68 -7.19 12.99
N LYS A 88 8.69 -7.39 13.84
CA LYS A 88 8.75 -6.84 15.20
C LYS A 88 9.08 -5.34 15.19
N LYS A 89 9.04 -4.72 16.38
CA LYS A 89 9.19 -3.27 16.56
C LYS A 89 10.54 -2.76 16.11
N ASN A 90 10.59 -1.50 15.64
CA ASN A 90 11.84 -0.79 15.29
C ASN A 90 12.63 -1.47 14.16
N VAL A 91 11.95 -2.13 13.22
CA VAL A 91 12.57 -2.77 12.06
C VAL A 91 12.03 -2.08 10.81
N ASP A 92 12.93 -1.78 9.88
CA ASP A 92 12.59 -1.20 8.60
C ASP A 92 12.98 -2.14 7.45
N ALA A 93 12.14 -2.19 6.43
CA ALA A 93 12.36 -2.92 5.20
C ALA A 93 12.39 -1.96 4.02
N ALA A 94 13.56 -1.90 3.36
CA ALA A 94 13.81 -1.11 2.16
C ALA A 94 12.91 -1.53 0.99
N GLN A 95 12.95 -0.72 -0.07
CA GLN A 95 12.16 -0.93 -1.28
C GLN A 95 12.40 -2.33 -1.85
N GLY A 96 11.32 -2.96 -2.34
CA GLY A 96 11.41 -4.25 -3.00
C GLY A 96 11.54 -5.47 -2.08
N LEU A 97 11.31 -5.35 -0.76
CA LEU A 97 11.24 -6.50 0.14
C LEU A 97 10.31 -7.57 -0.43
N THR A 98 10.81 -8.80 -0.59
CA THR A 98 9.98 -9.94 -1.00
C THR A 98 9.96 -11.00 0.09
N VAL A 99 8.76 -11.29 0.59
CA VAL A 99 8.49 -12.34 1.58
C VAL A 99 7.67 -13.42 0.89
N VAL A 100 8.15 -14.66 0.96
CA VAL A 100 7.41 -15.84 0.46
C VAL A 100 7.26 -16.84 1.60
N THR A 101 6.02 -17.16 1.96
CA THR A 101 5.73 -18.22 2.95
C THR A 101 5.09 -19.45 2.34
N GLY A 102 4.81 -19.42 1.03
CA GLY A 102 4.40 -20.58 0.24
C GLY A 102 5.52 -21.60 0.10
N ASN A 103 5.15 -22.87 0.20
CA ASN A 103 6.01 -23.97 -0.24
C ASN A 103 5.22 -24.88 -1.19
N HIS A 104 5.84 -25.24 -2.30
CA HIS A 104 5.38 -26.32 -3.16
C HIS A 104 5.98 -27.63 -2.64
N LYS A 105 5.19 -28.42 -1.90
CA LYS A 105 5.62 -29.74 -1.44
C LYS A 105 6.08 -30.57 -2.65
N SER A 106 7.32 -31.02 -2.61
CA SER A 106 7.89 -31.93 -3.61
C SER A 106 8.23 -33.24 -2.92
N LEU A 107 7.88 -34.36 -3.55
CA LEU A 107 8.21 -35.70 -3.08
C LEU A 107 9.09 -36.35 -4.14
N PRO A 108 10.28 -36.89 -3.78
CA PRO A 108 11.13 -37.58 -4.73
C PRO A 108 10.35 -38.66 -5.50
N GLY A 109 10.49 -38.66 -6.83
CA GLY A 109 9.77 -39.58 -7.71
C GLY A 109 8.35 -39.14 -8.12
N PHE A 110 7.85 -38.00 -7.63
CA PHE A 110 6.52 -37.48 -7.99
C PHE A 110 6.60 -36.05 -8.54
N TRP A 111 5.82 -35.76 -9.58
CA TRP A 111 5.64 -34.38 -10.02
C TRP A 111 4.77 -33.62 -9.03
N TYR A 112 5.10 -32.35 -8.79
CA TYR A 112 4.34 -31.48 -7.88
C TYR A 112 2.83 -31.49 -8.16
N LYS A 113 2.42 -31.46 -9.44
CA LYS A 113 1.00 -31.46 -9.85
C LYS A 113 0.26 -32.75 -9.47
N ASP A 114 0.99 -33.84 -9.22
CA ASP A 114 0.41 -35.14 -8.88
C ASP A 114 0.21 -35.28 -7.35
N LEU A 115 0.75 -34.36 -6.55
CA LEU A 115 0.68 -34.37 -5.09
C LEU A 115 -0.52 -33.59 -4.53
N THR A 116 -1.15 -32.72 -5.33
CA THR A 116 -2.18 -31.74 -4.89
C THR A 116 -3.54 -32.32 -4.46
N GLY A 117 -3.69 -33.63 -4.29
CA GLY A 117 -4.94 -34.27 -3.84
C GLY A 117 -4.76 -35.53 -3.00
N LYS A 118 -3.54 -35.90 -2.65
CA LYS A 118 -3.26 -37.05 -1.79
C LYS A 118 -3.01 -36.55 -0.37
N LEU A 119 -3.95 -36.83 0.54
CA LEU A 119 -3.67 -36.82 1.97
C LEU A 119 -2.58 -37.88 2.20
N ILE A 120 -1.41 -37.41 2.64
CA ILE A 120 -0.36 -38.23 3.25
C ILE A 120 -0.42 -37.98 4.73
#